data_AF-A0A258XCD2-F1
#
_entry.id   AF-A0A258XCD2-F1
#
_cell.length_a   1.000
_cell.length_b   1.000
_cell.length_c   1.000
_cell.angle_alpha   90.00
_cell.angle_beta   90.00
_cell.angle_gamma   90.00
#
_symmetry.space_group_name_H-M   'P 1'
#
loop_
_entity.id
_entity.type
_entity.pdbx_description
1 polymer ?
#
loop_
_entity_poly.entity_id
_entity_poly.type
_entity_poly.pdbx_seq_one_letter_code
_entity_poly.pdbx_strand_id
1 'polypeptide(L)'
;RGLAGMRSRAKVPGCADLSLLRPMLDWRRADLLAVVEAAGLTAADDPSNRDSTFERVRIRAALSSSDAFITNGFADSARHLAQADGALEWAVDNIWQDVQQTAEGFTWNPPPGLPQVIAMRVLERILAAFGRCFPRGPSLVRWLATLQEGGVATLGGIKGDGRRTPWRFTRTPERNDKG
;
A
#
# COMPACT_ATOMS: atom_id res chain seq x y z
N ARG A 1 -0.03 5.80 4.44
CA ARG A 1 -1.30 5.79 3.68
C ARG A 1 -2.36 6.35 4.61
N GLY A 2 -2.62 7.66 4.50
CA GLY A 2 -3.48 8.42 5.42
C GLY A 2 -4.96 8.32 5.05
N LEU A 3 -5.66 9.46 5.08
CA LEU A 3 -7.10 9.68 4.82
C LEU A 3 -7.72 9.06 3.54
N ALA A 4 -6.99 8.26 2.76
CA ALA A 4 -7.46 7.57 1.55
C ALA A 4 -8.52 6.48 1.81
N GLY A 5 -8.95 6.32 3.06
CA GLY A 5 -9.86 5.27 3.49
C GLY A 5 -9.20 3.88 3.46
N MET A 6 -9.89 2.91 4.05
CA MET A 6 -9.53 1.50 3.84
C MET A 6 -9.92 1.10 2.40
N ARG A 7 -9.19 0.15 1.80
CA ARG A 7 -9.52 -0.38 0.47
C ARG A 7 -10.49 -1.56 0.59
N SER A 8 -11.43 -1.70 -0.35
CA SER A 8 -12.34 -2.87 -0.43
C SER A 8 -11.59 -4.19 -0.65
N ARG A 9 -10.43 -4.14 -1.30
CA ARG A 9 -9.49 -5.26 -1.44
C ARG A 9 -8.07 -4.82 -1.11
N ALA A 10 -7.36 -5.62 -0.34
CA ALA A 10 -5.94 -5.43 -0.01
C ALA A 10 -5.23 -6.78 0.10
N LYS A 11 -3.90 -6.77 0.24
CA LYS A 11 -3.15 -7.94 0.73
C LYS A 11 -3.09 -7.91 2.26
N VAL A 12 -3.10 -9.07 2.88
CA VAL A 12 -2.96 -9.17 4.34
C VAL A 12 -1.56 -8.69 4.74
N PRO A 13 -1.45 -7.75 5.70
CA PRO A 13 -0.14 -7.34 6.20
C PRO A 13 0.66 -8.55 6.71
N GLY A 14 1.88 -8.72 6.22
CA GLY A 14 2.73 -9.87 6.57
C GLY A 14 2.47 -11.15 5.75
N CYS A 15 1.47 -11.17 4.87
CA CYS A 15 1.14 -12.32 4.01
C CYS A 15 0.78 -11.85 2.60
N ALA A 16 1.78 -11.78 1.71
CA ALA A 16 1.61 -11.26 0.35
C ALA A 16 0.69 -12.12 -0.54
N ASP A 17 0.52 -13.40 -0.23
CA ASP A 17 -0.29 -14.31 -1.03
C ASP A 17 -1.78 -14.22 -0.68
N LEU A 18 -2.11 -13.76 0.53
CA LEU A 18 -3.48 -13.72 1.03
C LEU A 18 -4.18 -12.39 0.71
N SER A 19 -5.37 -12.49 0.10
CA SER A 19 -6.21 -11.33 -0.19
C SER A 19 -7.17 -11.05 0.97
N LEU A 20 -7.19 -9.81 1.44
CA LEU A 20 -8.15 -9.27 2.40
C LEU A 20 -9.28 -8.55 1.66
N LEU A 21 -10.50 -9.07 1.80
CA LEU A 21 -11.72 -8.48 1.24
C LEU A 21 -12.51 -7.77 2.33
N ARG A 22 -13.04 -6.58 2.03
CA ARG A 22 -13.91 -5.78 2.90
C ARG A 22 -15.22 -5.48 2.16
N PRO A 23 -16.08 -6.49 1.95
CA PRO A 23 -17.30 -6.34 1.15
C PRO A 23 -18.30 -5.36 1.76
N MET A 24 -18.29 -5.20 3.08
CA MET A 24 -19.18 -4.31 3.83
C MET A 24 -18.58 -2.91 4.06
N LEU A 25 -17.51 -2.55 3.35
CA LEU A 25 -16.81 -1.29 3.58
C LEU A 25 -17.67 -0.07 3.24
N ASP A 26 -18.49 -0.18 2.19
CA ASP A 26 -19.37 0.89 1.72
C ASP A 26 -20.76 0.87 2.38
N TRP A 27 -21.03 -0.12 3.22
CA TRP A 27 -22.30 -0.25 3.93
C TRP A 27 -22.34 0.70 5.12
N ARG A 28 -23.48 1.38 5.31
CA ARG A 28 -23.69 2.15 6.53
C ARG A 28 -23.97 1.18 7.67
N ARG A 29 -23.60 1.59 8.89
CA ARG A 29 -23.89 0.81 10.10
C ARG A 29 -25.39 0.51 10.25
N ALA A 30 -26.24 1.48 9.91
CA ALA A 30 -27.70 1.32 9.97
C ALA A 30 -28.19 0.20 9.03
N ASP A 31 -27.65 0.12 7.81
CA ASP A 31 -28.02 -0.91 6.84
C ASP A 31 -27.62 -2.31 7.34
N LEU A 32 -26.45 -2.44 7.96
CA LEU A 32 -26.00 -3.70 8.57
C LEU A 32 -26.87 -4.12 9.76
N LEU A 33 -27.29 -3.16 10.60
CA LEU A 33 -28.20 -3.44 11.73
C LEU A 33 -29.56 -3.93 11.22
N ALA A 34 -30.11 -3.29 10.20
CA ALA A 34 -31.38 -3.72 9.60
C ALA A 34 -31.31 -5.15 9.04
N VAL A 35 -30.18 -5.56 8.44
CA VAL A 35 -29.97 -6.94 7.97
C VAL A 35 -29.93 -7.93 9.15
N VAL A 36 -29.23 -7.58 10.23
CA VAL A 36 -29.13 -8.42 11.44
C VAL A 36 -30.50 -8.60 12.09
N GLU A 37 -31.28 -7.52 12.21
CA GLU A 37 -32.64 -7.54 12.75
C GLU A 37 -33.58 -8.35 11.86
N ALA A 38 -33.57 -8.13 10.54
CA ALA A 38 -34.40 -8.87 9.60
C ALA A 38 -34.09 -10.37 9.57
N ALA A 39 -32.84 -10.75 9.85
CA ALA A 39 -32.41 -12.14 9.99
C ALA A 39 -32.73 -12.75 11.37
N GLY A 40 -33.29 -11.98 12.32
CA GLY A 40 -33.56 -12.42 13.69
C GLY A 40 -32.29 -12.72 14.48
N LEU A 41 -31.14 -12.17 14.08
CA LEU A 41 -29.86 -12.38 14.74
C LEU A 41 -29.63 -11.34 15.83
N THR A 42 -29.00 -11.74 16.94
CA THR A 42 -28.54 -10.80 17.97
C THR A 42 -27.04 -10.59 17.81
N ALA A 43 -26.62 -9.35 17.54
CA ALA A 43 -25.21 -9.01 17.48
C ALA A 43 -24.56 -9.14 18.87
N ALA A 44 -23.37 -9.76 18.93
CA ALA A 44 -22.59 -9.80 20.16
C ALA A 44 -22.09 -8.40 20.53
N ASP A 45 -22.33 -7.96 21.77
CA ASP A 45 -21.81 -6.70 22.29
C ASP A 45 -20.44 -6.93 22.93
N ASP A 46 -19.38 -6.55 22.20
CA ASP A 46 -18.00 -6.59 22.72
C ASP A 46 -17.71 -5.31 23.52
N PRO A 47 -17.40 -5.40 24.84
CA PRO A 47 -17.06 -4.26 25.69
C PRO A 47 -15.89 -3.41 25.14
N SER A 48 -14.98 -4.00 24.37
CA SER A 48 -13.83 -3.31 23.77
C SER A 48 -14.23 -2.21 22.77
N ASN A 49 -15.48 -2.22 22.30
CA ASN A 49 -16.02 -1.19 21.41
C ASN A 49 -16.27 0.15 22.09
N ARG A 50 -16.38 0.16 23.42
CA ARG A 50 -16.71 1.35 24.25
C ARG A 50 -15.57 1.76 25.17
N ASP A 51 -14.49 0.99 25.18
CA ASP A 51 -13.33 1.22 26.03
C ASP A 51 -12.44 2.35 25.48
N SER A 52 -12.38 3.47 26.22
CA SER A 52 -11.66 4.69 25.86
C SER A 52 -10.14 4.57 26.00
N THR A 53 -9.63 3.48 26.57
CA THR A 53 -8.19 3.18 26.56
C THR A 53 -7.67 2.95 25.13
N PHE A 54 -8.53 2.44 24.23
CA PHE A 54 -8.20 2.26 22.83
C PHE A 54 -8.31 3.58 22.03
N GLU A 55 -7.22 3.92 21.33
CA GLU A 55 -7.14 5.12 20.49
C GLU A 55 -8.26 5.19 19.43
N ARG A 56 -8.62 4.04 18.83
CA ARG A 56 -9.72 3.94 17.86
C ARG A 56 -11.07 4.45 18.41
N VAL A 57 -11.34 4.21 19.70
CA VAL A 57 -12.60 4.60 20.35
C VAL A 57 -12.60 6.11 20.59
N ARG A 58 -11.48 6.66 21.07
CA ARG A 58 -11.31 8.11 21.25
C ARG A 58 -11.41 8.88 19.94
N ILE A 59 -10.73 8.42 18.89
CA ILE A 59 -10.80 9.04 17.56
C ILE A 59 -12.23 8.99 17.02
N ARG A 60 -12.93 7.85 17.13
CA ARG A 60 -14.32 7.73 16.69
C ARG A 60 -15.26 8.67 17.45
N ALA A 61 -15.08 8.80 18.77
CA ALA A 61 -15.85 9.72 19.60
C ALA A 61 -15.63 11.18 19.18
N ALA A 62 -14.37 11.58 18.96
CA ALA A 62 -14.02 12.92 18.49
C ALA A 62 -14.55 13.23 17.07
N LEU A 63 -14.57 12.23 16.17
CA LEU A 63 -15.16 12.38 14.84
C LEU A 63 -16.69 12.51 14.88
N SER A 64 -17.32 12.00 15.94
CA SER A 64 -18.78 12.02 16.13
C SER A 64 -19.26 13.22 16.94
N SER A 65 -18.35 14.05 17.48
CA SER A 65 -18.67 15.14 18.42
C SER A 65 -18.93 16.50 17.75
N SER A 66 -18.93 16.60 16.43
CA SER A 66 -19.38 17.84 15.77
C SER A 66 -20.17 17.54 14.49
N ASP A 67 -21.36 18.14 14.38
CA ASP A 67 -22.26 18.02 13.21
C ASP A 67 -21.59 18.49 11.90
N ALA A 68 -20.55 19.33 12.00
CA ALA A 68 -19.70 19.75 10.89
C ALA A 68 -18.89 18.59 10.26
N PHE A 69 -18.55 17.54 11.01
CA PHE A 69 -17.83 16.36 10.50
C PHE A 69 -18.76 15.34 9.83
N ILE A 70 -20.03 15.32 10.25
CA ILE A 70 -21.02 14.34 9.83
C ILE A 70 -21.65 14.73 8.48
N THR A 71 -21.73 16.04 8.18
CA THR A 71 -22.67 16.50 7.16
C THR A 71 -22.12 16.54 5.73
N ASN A 72 -20.94 17.08 5.39
CA ASN A 72 -20.56 17.22 3.96
C ASN A 72 -19.04 17.40 3.70
N GLY A 73 -18.25 16.33 3.64
CA GLY A 73 -16.93 16.47 2.99
C GLY A 73 -15.92 15.35 3.19
N PHE A 74 -15.91 14.68 4.35
CA PHE A 74 -14.91 13.62 4.61
C PHE A 74 -15.19 12.34 3.83
N ALA A 75 -16.45 11.91 3.75
CA ALA A 75 -16.81 10.70 3.02
C ALA A 75 -16.52 10.84 1.51
N ASP A 76 -16.91 11.97 0.91
CA ASP A 76 -16.61 12.24 -0.51
C ASP A 76 -15.13 12.48 -0.77
N SER A 77 -14.42 13.19 0.10
CA SER A 77 -12.96 13.36 -0.03
C SER A 77 -12.22 12.03 0.12
N ALA A 78 -12.64 11.18 1.06
CA ALA A 78 -12.09 9.84 1.21
C ALA A 78 -12.39 8.98 -0.01
N ARG A 79 -13.59 9.06 -0.58
CA ARG A 79 -13.98 8.36 -1.81
C ARG A 79 -13.16 8.83 -3.02
N HIS A 80 -12.99 10.14 -3.20
CA HIS A 80 -12.16 10.70 -4.28
C HIS A 80 -10.69 10.30 -4.12
N LEU A 81 -10.17 10.31 -2.89
CA LEU A 81 -8.79 9.90 -2.63
C LEU A 81 -8.60 8.38 -2.83
N ALA A 82 -9.60 7.57 -2.47
CA ALA A 82 -9.60 6.13 -2.76
C ALA A 82 -9.66 5.86 -4.26
N GLN A 83 -10.48 6.60 -5.02
CA GLN A 83 -10.55 6.50 -6.48
C GLN A 83 -9.22 6.89 -7.13
N ALA A 84 -8.60 7.98 -6.69
CA ALA A 84 -7.27 8.40 -7.16
C ALA A 84 -6.19 7.35 -6.85
N ASP A 85 -6.20 6.78 -5.64
CA ASP A 85 -5.28 5.71 -5.26
C ASP A 85 -5.51 4.44 -6.10
N GLY A 86 -6.76 4.12 -6.42
CA GLY A 86 -7.13 3.03 -7.33
C GLY A 86 -6.63 3.24 -8.76
N ALA A 87 -6.74 4.47 -9.29
CA ALA A 87 -6.18 4.82 -10.60
C ALA A 87 -4.65 4.70 -10.63
N LEU A 88 -3.97 5.09 -9.54
CA LEU A 88 -2.53 4.89 -9.40
C LEU A 88 -2.15 3.41 -9.40
N GLU A 89 -2.88 2.55 -8.68
CA GLU A 89 -2.61 1.10 -8.70
C GLU A 89 -2.84 0.49 -10.08
N TRP A 90 -3.92 0.88 -10.78
CA TRP A 90 -4.16 0.44 -12.16
C TRP A 90 -3.01 0.82 -13.09
N ALA A 91 -2.49 2.04 -12.97
CA ALA A 91 -1.32 2.47 -13.73
C ALA A 91 -0.07 1.65 -13.37
N VAL A 92 0.15 1.35 -12.10
CA VAL A 92 1.26 0.49 -11.64
C VAL A 92 1.10 -0.95 -12.17
N ASP A 93 -0.12 -1.50 -12.19
CA ASP A 93 -0.40 -2.84 -12.71
C ASP A 93 -0.06 -2.96 -14.20
N ASN A 94 -0.35 -1.91 -14.98
CA ASN A 94 0.02 -1.86 -16.39
C ASN A 94 1.53 -1.76 -16.58
N ILE A 95 2.20 -0.83 -15.87
CA ILE A 95 3.67 -0.68 -15.95
C ILE A 95 4.40 -1.93 -15.44
N TRP A 96 3.81 -2.65 -14.49
CA TRP A 96 4.38 -3.90 -13.98
C TRP A 96 4.54 -4.97 -15.06
N GLN A 97 3.74 -4.94 -16.13
CA GLN A 97 3.87 -5.88 -17.25
C GLN A 97 5.21 -5.72 -18.00
N ASP A 98 5.84 -4.54 -17.92
CA ASP A 98 7.15 -4.29 -18.52
C ASP A 98 8.31 -4.78 -17.64
N VAL A 99 8.04 -5.19 -16.41
CA VAL A 99 9.05 -5.76 -15.49
C VAL A 99 9.26 -7.22 -15.84
N GLN A 100 10.48 -7.55 -16.26
CA GLN A 100 10.84 -8.91 -16.65
C GLN A 100 11.56 -9.62 -15.50
N GLN A 101 11.11 -10.83 -15.18
CA GLN A 101 11.83 -11.72 -14.28
C GLN A 101 12.95 -12.43 -15.04
N THR A 102 14.11 -12.54 -14.41
CA THR A 102 15.32 -13.18 -14.94
C THR A 102 15.82 -14.22 -13.94
N ALA A 103 16.80 -15.04 -14.33
CA ALA A 103 17.42 -16.02 -13.43
C ALA A 103 18.07 -15.38 -12.19
N GLU A 104 18.54 -14.13 -12.30
CA GLU A 104 19.29 -13.44 -11.24
C GLU A 104 18.43 -12.44 -10.43
N GLY A 105 17.21 -12.16 -10.87
CA GLY A 105 16.36 -11.11 -10.30
C GLY A 105 15.39 -10.52 -11.31
N PHE A 106 15.32 -9.19 -11.40
CA PHE A 106 14.39 -8.47 -12.27
C PHE A 106 15.09 -7.44 -13.15
N THR A 107 14.52 -7.15 -14.30
CA THR A 107 14.90 -6.01 -15.15
C THR A 107 13.70 -5.16 -15.48
N TRP A 108 13.88 -3.84 -15.52
CA TRP A 108 12.82 -2.91 -15.85
C TRP A 108 13.38 -1.69 -16.57
N ASN A 109 12.71 -1.27 -17.65
CA ASN A 109 13.04 -0.04 -18.37
C ASN A 109 11.94 0.99 -18.11
N PRO A 110 12.11 1.91 -17.14
CA PRO A 110 11.07 2.89 -16.84
C PRO A 110 10.86 3.83 -18.04
N PRO A 111 9.61 4.04 -18.49
CA PRO A 111 9.34 4.96 -19.60
C PRO A 111 9.71 6.40 -19.22
N PRO A 112 10.15 7.22 -20.20
CA PRO A 112 10.47 8.62 -19.95
C PRO A 112 9.24 9.38 -19.45
N GLY A 113 9.44 10.26 -18.46
CA GLY A 113 8.35 11.06 -17.88
C GLY A 113 7.43 10.31 -16.93
N LEU A 114 7.75 9.06 -16.54
CA LEU A 114 6.96 8.31 -15.57
C LEU A 114 6.85 9.08 -14.23
N PRO A 115 5.63 9.33 -13.71
CA PRO A 115 5.45 9.98 -12.43
C PRO A 115 6.18 9.25 -11.29
N GLN A 116 6.87 10.01 -10.43
CA GLN A 116 7.69 9.47 -9.34
C GLN A 116 6.91 8.50 -8.43
N VAL A 117 5.66 8.81 -8.11
CA VAL A 117 4.80 7.96 -7.27
C VAL A 117 4.55 6.58 -7.89
N ILE A 118 4.43 6.50 -9.23
CA ILE A 118 4.25 5.23 -9.95
C ILE A 118 5.58 4.47 -9.94
N ALA A 119 6.69 5.13 -10.26
CA ALA A 119 8.01 4.51 -10.23
C ALA A 119 8.35 3.91 -8.87
N MET A 120 8.09 4.65 -7.78
CA MET A 120 8.28 4.18 -6.42
C MET A 120 7.45 2.93 -6.12
N ARG A 121 6.16 2.89 -6.51
CA ARG A 121 5.29 1.73 -6.30
C ARG A 121 5.75 0.49 -7.09
N VAL A 122 6.28 0.68 -8.30
CA VAL A 122 6.89 -0.41 -9.07
C VAL A 122 8.11 -0.95 -8.33
N LEU A 123 9.02 -0.08 -7.88
CA LEU A 123 10.19 -0.48 -7.10
C LEU A 123 9.83 -1.19 -5.79
N GLU A 124 8.78 -0.75 -5.09
CA GLU A 124 8.24 -1.45 -3.91
C GLU A 124 7.81 -2.87 -4.25
N ARG A 125 7.14 -3.09 -5.40
CA ARG A 125 6.74 -4.42 -5.86
C ARG A 125 7.96 -5.29 -6.22
N ILE A 126 9.00 -4.72 -6.84
CA ILE A 126 10.27 -5.44 -7.10
C ILE A 126 10.90 -5.90 -5.78
N LEU A 127 10.99 -5.02 -4.78
CA LEU A 127 11.54 -5.35 -3.47
C LEU A 127 10.70 -6.43 -2.75
N ALA A 128 9.38 -6.31 -2.80
CA ALA A 128 8.47 -7.29 -2.24
C ALA A 128 8.61 -8.68 -2.91
N ALA A 129 8.82 -8.72 -4.23
CA ALA A 129 9.04 -9.96 -4.98
C ALA A 129 10.35 -10.68 -4.58
N PHE A 130 11.34 -9.97 -4.04
CA PHE A 130 12.52 -10.57 -3.41
C PHE A 130 12.29 -11.07 -1.97
N GLY A 131 11.08 -10.91 -1.43
CA GLY A 131 10.73 -11.25 -0.05
C GLY A 131 11.24 -10.25 0.98
N ARG A 132 11.43 -8.98 0.61
CA ARG A 132 11.92 -7.93 1.52
C ARG A 132 10.78 -7.07 2.04
N CYS A 133 10.87 -6.71 3.32
CA CYS A 133 9.99 -5.74 3.95
C CYS A 133 10.31 -4.32 3.47
N PHE A 134 9.27 -3.50 3.31
CA PHE A 134 9.30 -2.17 2.72
C PHE A 134 10.33 -1.24 3.39
N PRO A 135 11.32 -0.72 2.64
CA PRO A 135 12.20 0.32 3.16
C PRO A 135 11.39 1.61 3.43
N ARG A 136 11.76 2.34 4.48
CA ARG A 136 11.15 3.65 4.81
C ARG A 136 11.23 4.61 3.61
N GLY A 137 10.18 5.37 3.36
CA GLY A 137 9.99 6.24 2.18
C GLY A 137 11.22 7.03 1.70
N PRO A 138 11.99 7.70 2.58
CA PRO A 138 13.17 8.47 2.15
C PRO A 138 14.27 7.63 1.48
N SER A 139 14.46 6.37 1.89
CA SER A 139 15.48 5.50 1.32
C SER A 139 15.10 5.03 -0.09
N LEU A 140 13.81 4.78 -0.32
CA LEU A 140 13.29 4.44 -1.64
C LEU A 140 13.43 5.60 -2.63
N VAL A 141 13.14 6.83 -2.17
CA VAL A 141 13.30 8.05 -2.99
C VAL A 141 14.76 8.22 -3.43
N ARG A 142 15.72 8.09 -2.50
CA ARG A 142 17.15 8.18 -2.84
C ARG A 142 17.57 7.08 -3.80
N TRP A 143 17.09 5.85 -3.58
CA TRP A 143 17.41 4.73 -4.46
C TRP A 143 16.92 4.96 -5.89
N LEU A 144 15.68 5.43 -6.06
CA LEU A 144 15.13 5.81 -7.36
C LEU A 144 15.97 6.92 -8.03
N ALA A 145 16.31 7.99 -7.29
CA ALA A 145 17.11 9.09 -7.83
C ALA A 145 18.48 8.61 -8.35
N THR A 146 19.18 7.76 -7.59
CA THR A 146 20.46 7.18 -8.03
C THR A 146 20.31 6.37 -9.32
N LEU A 147 19.22 5.59 -9.47
CA LEU A 147 19.00 4.82 -10.71
C LEU A 147 18.71 5.73 -11.90
N GLN A 148 17.94 6.81 -11.70
CA GLN A 148 17.64 7.81 -12.73
C GLN A 148 18.89 8.56 -13.21
N GLU A 149 19.85 8.79 -12.32
CA GLU A 149 21.16 9.39 -12.63
C GLU A 149 22.14 8.39 -13.29
N GLY A 150 21.70 7.16 -13.56
CA GLY A 150 22.56 6.12 -14.13
C GLY A 150 23.53 5.52 -13.12
N GLY A 151 23.26 5.63 -11.82
CA GLY A 151 24.08 5.10 -10.74
C GLY A 151 23.74 3.66 -10.34
N VAL A 152 24.47 3.17 -9.34
CA VAL A 152 24.23 1.87 -8.70
C VAL A 152 24.06 2.09 -7.20
N ALA A 153 23.00 1.53 -6.63
CA ALA A 153 22.75 1.61 -5.20
C ALA A 153 22.04 0.36 -4.68
N THR A 154 22.21 0.09 -3.39
CA THR A 154 21.61 -1.07 -2.72
C THR A 154 20.57 -0.62 -1.71
N LEU A 155 19.42 -1.28 -1.71
CA LEU A 155 18.35 -1.06 -0.73
C LEU A 155 17.82 -2.40 -0.24
N GLY A 156 17.85 -2.64 1.08
CA GLY A 156 17.35 -3.88 1.67
C GLY A 156 18.06 -5.16 1.19
N GLY A 157 19.35 -5.06 0.84
CA GLY A 157 20.13 -6.17 0.28
C GLY A 157 19.86 -6.46 -1.21
N ILE A 158 19.10 -5.59 -1.88
CA ILE A 158 18.86 -5.65 -3.32
C ILE A 158 19.67 -4.55 -4.01
N LYS A 159 20.58 -4.94 -4.90
CA LYS A 159 21.34 -4.03 -5.74
C LYS A 159 20.49 -3.64 -6.95
N GLY A 160 20.27 -2.34 -7.13
CA GLY A 160 19.76 -1.75 -8.37
C GLY A 160 20.91 -1.13 -9.16
N ASP A 161 21.00 -1.47 -10.45
CA ASP A 161 21.99 -0.95 -11.39
C ASP A 161 21.28 -0.20 -12.52
N GLY A 162 21.38 1.13 -12.48
CA GLY A 162 20.75 2.05 -13.44
C GLY A 162 21.67 2.49 -14.58
N ARG A 163 22.94 2.03 -14.60
CA ARG A 163 23.94 2.46 -15.60
C ARG A 163 23.58 2.11 -17.03
N ARG A 164 22.72 1.11 -17.21
CA ARG A 164 22.23 0.64 -18.51
C ARG A 164 20.73 0.42 -18.43
N THR A 165 20.07 0.57 -19.58
CA THR A 165 18.68 0.16 -19.76
C THR A 165 18.62 -1.24 -20.39
N PRO A 166 17.71 -2.13 -19.95
CA PRO A 166 16.85 -1.97 -18.78
C PRO A 166 17.67 -1.96 -17.47
N TRP A 167 17.19 -1.22 -16.46
CA TRP A 167 17.77 -1.27 -15.12
C TRP A 167 17.70 -2.70 -14.58
N ARG A 168 18.72 -3.10 -13.82
CA ARG A 168 18.84 -4.46 -13.29
C ARG A 168 18.76 -4.47 -11.77
N PHE A 169 17.96 -5.40 -11.23
CA PHE A 169 17.77 -5.62 -9.81
C PHE A 169 18.18 -7.04 -9.44
N THR A 170 19.14 -7.18 -8.52
CA THR A 170 19.71 -8.48 -8.12
C THR A 170 19.93 -8.52 -6.61
N ARG A 171 19.94 -9.71 -6.02
CA ARG A 171 20.39 -9.86 -4.62
C ARG A 171 21.88 -9.52 -4.53
N THR A 172 22.28 -8.76 -3.52
CA THR A 172 23.70 -8.57 -3.23
C THR A 172 24.26 -9.89 -2.70
N PRO A 173 25.45 -10.35 -3.15
CA PRO A 173 26.11 -11.50 -2.56
C PRO A 173 26.29 -11.26 -1.06
N GLU A 174 26.08 -12.29 -0.23
CA GLU A 174 26.43 -12.20 1.19
C GLU A 174 27.93 -11.87 1.26
N ARG A 175 28.25 -10.81 1.99
CA ARG A 175 29.63 -10.42 2.23
C ARG A 175 30.21 -11.53 3.10
N ASN A 176 30.96 -12.46 2.53
CA ASN A 176 31.81 -13.34 3.32
C ASN A 176 32.73 -12.44 4.14
N ASP A 177 32.46 -12.33 5.44
CA ASP A 177 33.43 -11.85 6.41
C ASP A 177 34.64 -12.78 6.31
N LYS A 178 35.67 -12.32 5.61
CA LYS A 178 37.01 -12.87 5.76
C LYS A 178 37.53 -12.35 7.09
N GLY A 179 37.62 -13.26 8.06
CA GLY A 179 38.48 -13.09 9.23
C GLY A 179 39.96 -13.03 8.87
#